data_AF-A0AAD9P1W4-F1
#
_entry.id   AF-A0AAD9P1W4-F1
#
_cell.length_a   1.000
_cell.length_b   1.000
_cell.length_c   1.000
_cell.angle_alpha   90.00
_cell.angle_beta   90.00
_cell.angle_gamma   90.00
#
_symmetry.space_group_name_H-M   'P 1'
#
loop_
_entity.id
_entity.type
_entity.pdbx_description
1 polymer ?
#
loop_
_entity_poly.entity_id
_entity_poly.type
_entity_poly.pdbx_seq_one_letter_code
_entity_poly.pdbx_strand_id
1 'polypeptide(L)'
;MEATDTETTERTPTRSRLQQRLHELYALKTHSKALLKRFNRLYVEYEDWFNRHRQSFLDAIKCTQLAVTTLLPRDITTMRHFRAVRRMAMRLEKAGLGVYCSERLDDMLSFWETFCELIEELSDSLMADVRSFADSVTRMYDPQLQTEMDLLHQLLTLQSSEEFDFGDLRSSQHTLYTYRIMLCDYSFQGLVSLLPNLLRLAARLCHLVTRMTVEKE
;
A
#
# COMPACT_ATOMS: atom_id res chain seq x y z
N MET A 1 34.92 -12.08 -59.97
CA MET A 1 35.42 -11.00 -59.10
C MET A 1 34.92 -9.71 -59.72
N GLU A 2 34.02 -8.93 -59.13
CA GLU A 2 33.50 -8.85 -57.76
C GLU A 2 32.00 -8.56 -57.83
N ALA A 3 31.22 -9.25 -57.00
CA ALA A 3 29.84 -8.93 -56.73
C ALA A 3 29.83 -7.66 -55.88
N THR A 4 29.07 -6.65 -56.30
CA THR A 4 28.79 -5.48 -55.46
C THR A 4 27.49 -5.76 -54.73
N ASP A 5 27.63 -6.15 -53.47
CA ASP A 5 26.53 -6.33 -52.53
C ASP A 5 25.79 -5.00 -52.36
N THR A 6 24.56 -4.94 -52.86
CA THR A 6 23.61 -3.91 -52.46
C THR A 6 23.19 -4.18 -51.02
N GLU A 7 23.78 -3.43 -50.09
CA GLU A 7 23.32 -3.32 -48.70
C GLU A 7 21.86 -2.87 -48.67
N THR A 8 20.97 -3.82 -48.46
CA THR A 8 19.59 -3.60 -48.01
C THR A 8 19.65 -2.95 -46.63
N THR A 9 19.65 -1.61 -46.60
CA THR A 9 19.45 -0.86 -45.36
C THR A 9 18.00 -1.08 -44.93
N GLU A 10 17.78 -2.04 -44.02
CA GLU A 10 16.52 -2.23 -43.32
C GLU A 10 16.15 -0.92 -42.61
N ARG A 11 15.31 -0.11 -43.26
CA ARG A 11 14.64 1.02 -42.62
C ARG A 11 13.72 0.45 -41.57
N THR A 12 14.19 0.41 -40.33
CA THR A 12 13.35 0.22 -39.15
C THR A 12 12.25 1.28 -39.22
N PRO A 13 10.95 0.91 -39.23
CA PRO A 13 9.89 1.87 -39.42
C PRO A 13 9.85 2.80 -38.19
N THR A 14 10.15 4.08 -38.42
CA THR A 14 10.02 5.14 -37.40
C THR A 14 8.56 5.19 -36.96
N ARG A 15 8.25 4.67 -35.76
CA ARG A 15 6.91 4.76 -35.17
C ARG A 15 6.46 6.21 -35.14
N SER A 16 5.19 6.46 -35.45
CA SER A 16 4.64 7.81 -35.27
C SER A 16 4.72 8.19 -33.79
N ARG A 17 4.89 9.49 -33.48
CA ARG A 17 4.96 10.01 -32.11
C ARG A 17 3.79 9.51 -31.24
N LEU A 18 2.58 9.46 -31.81
CA LEU A 18 1.40 8.87 -31.18
C LEU A 18 1.58 7.38 -30.84
N GLN A 19 2.15 6.57 -31.75
CA GLN A 19 2.43 5.16 -31.48
C GLN A 19 3.45 4.96 -30.35
N GLN A 20 4.44 5.85 -30.24
CA GLN A 20 5.40 5.83 -29.13
C GLN A 20 4.70 6.14 -27.79
N ARG A 21 3.88 7.19 -27.73
CA ARG A 21 3.12 7.54 -26.51
C ARG A 21 2.11 6.47 -26.10
N LEU A 22 1.45 5.83 -27.07
CA LEU A 22 0.56 4.70 -26.77
C LEU A 22 1.33 3.49 -26.22
N HIS A 23 2.55 3.26 -26.67
CA HIS A 23 3.41 2.20 -26.16
C HIS A 23 3.87 2.48 -24.72
N GLU A 24 4.29 3.71 -24.42
CA GLU A 24 4.64 4.15 -23.06
C GLU A 24 3.44 4.04 -22.11
N LEU A 25 2.26 4.51 -22.54
CA LEU A 25 1.03 4.37 -21.76
C LEU A 25 0.70 2.88 -21.50
N TYR A 26 0.87 2.02 -22.50
CA TYR A 26 0.66 0.59 -22.32
C TYR A 26 1.63 -0.03 -21.29
N ALA A 27 2.89 0.41 -21.27
CA ALA A 27 3.86 0.00 -20.26
C ALA A 27 3.43 0.43 -18.85
N LEU A 28 3.02 1.70 -18.66
CA LEU A 28 2.50 2.21 -17.39
C LEU A 28 1.28 1.41 -16.90
N LYS A 29 0.33 1.13 -17.80
CA LYS A 29 -0.85 0.31 -17.47
C LYS A 29 -0.47 -1.12 -17.10
N THR A 30 0.54 -1.68 -17.74
CA THR A 30 1.03 -3.03 -17.43
C THR A 30 1.70 -3.07 -16.06
N HIS A 31 2.55 -2.10 -15.77
CA HIS A 31 3.19 -1.94 -14.46
C HIS A 31 2.14 -1.74 -13.35
N SER A 32 1.20 -0.83 -13.54
CA SER A 32 0.07 -0.60 -12.61
C SER A 32 -0.75 -1.87 -12.35
N LYS A 33 -1.06 -2.67 -13.38
CA LYS A 33 -1.77 -3.95 -13.22
C LYS A 33 -0.96 -4.96 -12.40
N ALA A 34 0.36 -4.98 -12.54
CA ALA A 34 1.23 -5.86 -11.75
C ALA A 34 1.23 -5.46 -10.26
N LEU A 35 1.37 -4.17 -9.97
CA LEU A 35 1.27 -3.62 -8.61
C LEU A 35 -0.12 -3.87 -8.00
N LEU A 36 -1.19 -3.63 -8.75
CA LEU A 36 -2.57 -3.90 -8.30
C LEU A 36 -2.76 -5.36 -7.86
N LYS A 37 -2.21 -6.32 -8.61
CA LYS A 37 -2.26 -7.75 -8.22
C LYS A 37 -1.55 -8.00 -6.89
N ARG A 38 -0.41 -7.35 -6.65
CA ARG A 38 0.37 -7.50 -5.41
C ARG A 38 -0.36 -6.87 -4.21
N PHE A 39 -0.93 -5.67 -4.37
CA PHE A 39 -1.77 -5.06 -3.34
C PHE A 39 -2.99 -5.92 -3.00
N ASN A 40 -3.70 -6.44 -4.02
CA ASN A 40 -4.86 -7.31 -3.80
C ASN A 40 -4.46 -8.63 -3.13
N ARG A 41 -3.31 -9.20 -3.49
CA ARG A 41 -2.78 -10.39 -2.83
C ARG A 41 -2.50 -10.12 -1.36
N LEU A 42 -1.82 -9.03 -1.03
CA LEU A 42 -1.52 -8.64 0.35
C LEU A 42 -2.82 -8.39 1.15
N TYR A 43 -3.84 -7.81 0.52
CA TYR A 43 -5.15 -7.62 1.13
C TYR A 43 -5.82 -8.95 1.51
N VAL A 44 -5.83 -9.92 0.59
CA VAL A 44 -6.42 -11.24 0.84
C VAL A 44 -5.64 -12.00 1.91
N GLU A 45 -4.31 -11.97 1.85
CA GLU A 45 -3.44 -12.62 2.84
C GLU A 45 -3.65 -12.02 4.25
N TYR A 46 -3.76 -10.69 4.35
CA TYR A 46 -4.08 -10.02 5.60
C TYR A 46 -5.48 -10.36 6.11
N GLU A 47 -6.50 -10.34 5.24
CA GLU A 47 -7.87 -10.66 5.62
C GLU A 47 -7.98 -12.09 6.17
N ASP A 48 -7.38 -13.05 5.47
CA ASP A 48 -7.35 -14.46 5.90
C ASP A 48 -6.61 -14.63 7.23
N TRP A 49 -5.44 -13.99 7.38
CA TRP A 49 -4.69 -14.00 8.63
C TRP A 49 -5.51 -13.40 9.78
N PHE A 50 -6.09 -12.21 9.56
CA PHE A 50 -6.85 -11.51 10.59
C PHE A 50 -8.07 -12.33 11.02
N ASN A 51 -8.79 -12.96 10.09
CA ASN A 51 -9.93 -13.80 10.41
C ASN A 51 -9.58 -15.01 11.29
N ARG A 52 -8.37 -15.55 11.16
CA ARG A 52 -7.88 -16.71 11.93
C ARG A 52 -7.23 -16.30 13.26
N HIS A 53 -6.57 -15.15 13.30
CA HIS A 53 -5.66 -14.76 14.39
C HIS A 53 -6.09 -13.49 15.13
N ARG A 54 -7.25 -12.89 14.82
CA ARG A 54 -7.74 -11.66 15.47
C ARG A 54 -7.66 -11.72 16.99
N GLN A 55 -8.20 -12.77 17.60
CA GLN A 55 -8.30 -12.83 19.07
C GLN A 55 -6.91 -12.94 19.71
N SER A 56 -6.07 -13.85 19.23
CA SER A 56 -4.72 -14.02 19.75
C SER A 56 -3.84 -12.79 19.51
N PHE A 57 -4.02 -12.08 18.40
CA PHE A 57 -3.36 -10.80 18.14
C PHE A 57 -3.76 -9.72 19.15
N LEU A 58 -5.06 -9.52 19.38
CA LEU A 58 -5.55 -8.53 20.33
C LEU A 58 -5.16 -8.89 21.77
N ASP A 59 -5.19 -10.17 22.12
CA ASP A 59 -4.80 -10.63 23.45
C ASP A 59 -3.29 -10.45 23.69
N ALA A 60 -2.44 -10.65 22.68
CA ALA A 60 -1.01 -10.36 22.78
C ALA A 60 -0.75 -8.88 23.13
N ILE A 61 -1.48 -7.96 22.50
CA ILE A 61 -1.41 -6.53 22.80
C ILE A 61 -1.84 -6.25 24.24
N LYS A 62 -3.03 -6.72 24.62
CA LYS A 62 -3.59 -6.49 25.97
C LYS A 62 -2.69 -7.06 27.06
N CYS A 63 -2.22 -8.29 26.91
CA CYS A 63 -1.29 -8.93 27.85
C CYS A 63 -0.02 -8.10 28.03
N THR A 64 0.54 -7.58 26.94
CA THR A 64 1.72 -6.71 26.99
C THR A 64 1.43 -5.40 27.71
N GLN A 65 0.29 -4.75 27.43
CA GLN A 65 -0.12 -3.53 28.11
C GLN A 65 -0.41 -3.74 29.60
N LEU A 66 -0.97 -4.89 29.98
CA LEU A 66 -1.21 -5.26 31.38
C LEU A 66 0.09 -5.56 32.14
N ALA A 67 1.07 -6.18 31.47
CA ALA A 67 2.38 -6.44 32.06
C ALA A 67 3.21 -5.17 32.27
N VAL A 68 2.97 -4.12 31.45
CA VAL A 68 3.79 -2.89 31.44
C VAL A 68 2.93 -1.63 31.36
N THR A 69 1.96 -1.52 32.27
CA THR A 69 0.92 -0.47 32.27
C THR A 69 1.45 0.97 32.31
N THR A 70 2.67 1.20 32.81
CA THR A 70 3.26 2.54 32.95
C THR A 70 4.18 2.95 31.80
N LEU A 71 4.67 2.00 30.99
CA LEU A 71 5.65 2.29 29.92
C LEU A 71 5.04 2.30 28.52
N LEU A 72 3.81 1.82 28.36
CA LEU A 72 3.12 1.74 27.06
C LEU A 72 1.89 2.65 27.04
N PRO A 73 1.60 3.28 25.89
CA PRO A 73 0.37 4.02 25.74
C PRO A 73 -0.83 3.07 25.86
N ARG A 74 -1.92 3.58 26.47
CA ARG A 74 -3.18 2.84 26.58
C ARG A 74 -3.83 2.65 25.21
N ASP A 75 -3.82 3.70 24.40
CA ASP A 75 -4.31 3.68 23.03
C ASP A 75 -3.17 3.50 22.03
N ILE A 76 -3.35 2.55 21.11
CA ILE A 76 -2.45 2.40 19.97
C ILE A 76 -3.07 3.16 18.80
N THR A 77 -2.57 4.36 18.57
CA THR A 77 -3.06 5.26 17.52
C THR A 77 -2.07 5.47 16.37
N THR A 78 -0.82 5.04 16.51
CA THR A 78 0.22 5.17 15.48
C THR A 78 1.03 3.89 15.36
N MET A 79 1.74 3.72 14.23
CA MET A 79 2.61 2.56 14.03
C MET A 79 3.81 2.60 14.97
N ARG A 80 4.27 3.80 15.37
CA ARG A 80 5.26 3.96 16.44
C ARG A 80 4.77 3.35 17.77
N HIS A 81 3.53 3.62 18.16
CA HIS A 81 2.94 3.03 19.37
C HIS A 81 2.89 1.50 19.27
N PHE A 82 2.46 0.97 18.13
CA PHE A 82 2.43 -0.47 17.88
C PHE A 82 3.83 -1.10 17.98
N ARG A 83 4.86 -0.51 17.35
CA ARG A 83 6.25 -0.98 17.45
C ARG A 83 6.79 -0.93 18.88
N ALA A 84 6.37 0.06 19.70
CA ALA A 84 6.73 0.10 21.11
C ALA A 84 6.14 -1.09 21.88
N VAL A 85 4.86 -1.39 21.67
CA VAL A 85 4.19 -2.56 22.25
C VAL A 85 4.89 -3.85 21.83
N ARG A 86 5.13 -4.05 20.53
CA ARG A 86 5.87 -5.21 20.01
C ARG A 86 7.25 -5.37 20.67
N ARG A 87 8.03 -4.29 20.76
CA ARG A 87 9.36 -4.33 21.41
C ARG A 87 9.27 -4.74 22.88
N MET A 88 8.25 -4.29 23.60
CA MET A 88 8.05 -4.72 24.99
C MET A 88 7.61 -6.17 25.09
N ALA A 89 6.71 -6.62 24.21
CA ALA A 89 6.28 -8.02 24.14
C ALA A 89 7.48 -8.97 23.99
N MET A 90 8.38 -8.67 23.04
CA MET A 90 9.60 -9.46 22.82
C MET A 90 10.55 -9.44 24.01
N ARG A 91 10.62 -8.33 24.77
CA ARG A 91 11.46 -8.24 25.98
C ARG A 91 10.89 -9.07 27.12
N LEU A 92 9.58 -9.03 27.31
CA LEU A 92 8.89 -9.82 28.33
C LEU A 92 9.04 -11.32 28.05
N GLU A 93 8.84 -11.73 26.80
CA GLU A 93 9.02 -13.12 26.37
C GLU A 93 10.45 -13.61 26.65
N LYS A 94 11.47 -12.81 26.27
CA LYS A 94 12.87 -13.13 26.59
C LYS A 94 13.17 -13.20 28.08
N ALA A 95 12.41 -12.48 28.90
CA ALA A 95 12.52 -12.51 30.35
C ALA A 95 11.74 -13.66 31.00
N GLY A 96 11.10 -14.54 30.20
CA GLY A 96 10.27 -15.64 30.70
C GLY A 96 8.90 -15.20 31.24
N LEU A 97 8.54 -13.91 31.07
CA LEU A 97 7.22 -13.39 31.37
C LEU A 97 6.36 -13.66 30.14
N GLY A 98 5.65 -14.79 30.17
CA GLY A 98 4.89 -15.30 29.02
C GLY A 98 3.94 -14.25 28.44
N VAL A 99 4.32 -13.69 27.29
CA VAL A 99 3.39 -12.95 26.44
C VAL A 99 2.76 -13.96 25.50
N TYR A 100 1.48 -14.23 25.72
CA TYR A 100 0.74 -15.15 24.87
C TYR A 100 0.72 -14.61 23.43
N CYS A 101 1.15 -15.44 22.47
CA CYS A 101 1.08 -15.16 21.02
C CYS A 101 1.83 -13.89 20.55
N SER A 102 3.02 -13.59 21.09
CA SER A 102 3.90 -12.49 20.62
C SER A 102 4.19 -12.53 19.12
N GLU A 103 4.30 -13.73 18.54
CA GLU A 103 4.43 -13.99 17.10
C GLU A 103 3.39 -13.26 16.23
N ARG A 104 2.19 -13.00 16.76
CA ARG A 104 1.12 -12.30 16.01
C ARG A 104 1.40 -10.82 15.85
N LEU A 105 2.19 -10.23 16.74
CA LEU A 105 2.67 -8.86 16.58
C LEU A 105 3.73 -8.78 15.48
N ASP A 106 4.51 -9.83 15.29
CA ASP A 106 5.49 -9.95 14.20
C ASP A 106 4.78 -10.13 12.85
N ASP A 107 3.77 -10.99 12.78
CA ASP A 107 2.94 -11.17 11.57
C ASP A 107 2.37 -9.82 11.08
N MET A 108 1.73 -9.05 11.97
CA MET A 108 1.19 -7.73 11.63
C MET A 108 2.27 -6.74 11.17
N LEU A 109 3.45 -6.78 11.79
CA LEU A 109 4.56 -5.94 11.36
C LEU A 109 5.07 -6.34 9.96
N SER A 110 5.12 -7.63 9.66
CA SER A 110 5.53 -8.12 8.34
C SER A 110 4.57 -7.65 7.24
N PHE A 111 3.25 -7.68 7.48
CA PHE A 111 2.26 -7.12 6.57
C PHE A 111 2.48 -5.62 6.33
N TRP A 112 2.79 -4.86 7.40
CA TRP A 112 3.09 -3.44 7.29
C TRP A 112 4.37 -3.18 6.49
N GLU A 113 5.43 -3.93 6.72
CA GLU A 113 6.71 -3.81 6.01
C GLU A 113 6.54 -4.14 4.52
N THR A 114 5.83 -5.23 4.19
CA THR A 114 5.52 -5.58 2.79
C THR A 114 4.69 -4.49 2.12
N PHE A 115 3.75 -3.87 2.84
CA PHE A 115 3.01 -2.73 2.32
C PHE A 115 3.92 -1.52 2.05
N CYS A 116 4.85 -1.20 2.95
CA CYS A 116 5.80 -0.10 2.75
C CYS A 116 6.66 -0.31 1.51
N GLU A 117 7.17 -1.52 1.29
CA GLU A 117 7.93 -1.86 0.07
C GLU A 117 7.11 -1.65 -1.20
N LEU A 118 5.83 -2.06 -1.19
CA LEU A 118 4.93 -1.84 -2.33
C LEU A 118 4.63 -0.35 -2.58
N ILE A 119 4.58 0.45 -1.52
CA ILE A 119 4.35 1.90 -1.61
C ILE A 119 5.56 2.63 -2.14
N GLU A 120 6.77 2.22 -1.75
CA GLU A 120 8.02 2.75 -2.32
C GLU A 120 8.04 2.49 -3.84
N GLU A 121 7.75 1.27 -4.28
CA GLU A 121 7.67 0.94 -5.71
C GLU A 121 6.58 1.75 -6.45
N LEU A 122 5.41 1.92 -5.82
CA LEU A 122 4.32 2.73 -6.35
C LEU A 122 4.73 4.21 -6.50
N SER A 123 5.38 4.77 -5.48
CA SER A 123 5.70 6.19 -5.40
C SER A 123 6.91 6.56 -6.26
N ASP A 124 7.99 5.80 -6.13
CA ASP A 124 9.29 6.12 -6.71
C ASP A 124 9.40 5.66 -8.17
N SER A 125 8.68 4.60 -8.55
CA SER A 125 8.65 4.13 -9.94
C SER A 125 7.36 4.52 -10.65
N LEU A 126 6.21 3.94 -10.27
CA LEU A 126 4.99 4.11 -11.07
C LEU A 126 4.54 5.58 -11.13
N MET A 127 4.44 6.26 -9.98
CA MET A 127 3.93 7.63 -9.94
C MET A 127 4.92 8.64 -10.52
N ALA A 128 6.22 8.39 -10.42
CA ALA A 128 7.24 9.19 -11.11
C ALA A 128 7.09 9.08 -12.64
N ASP A 129 6.96 7.86 -13.17
CA ASP A 129 6.79 7.62 -14.60
C ASP A 129 5.46 8.19 -15.11
N VAL A 130 4.38 8.07 -14.33
CA VAL A 130 3.07 8.64 -14.64
C VAL A 130 3.13 10.17 -14.76
N ARG A 131 3.79 10.85 -13.82
CA ARG A 131 3.95 12.32 -13.86
C ARG A 131 4.76 12.75 -15.07
N SER A 132 5.90 12.09 -15.30
CA SER A 132 6.74 12.31 -16.48
C SER A 132 5.95 12.14 -17.78
N PHE A 133 5.13 11.08 -17.87
CA PHE A 133 4.28 10.84 -19.03
C PHE A 133 3.22 11.93 -19.20
N ALA A 134 2.53 12.31 -18.12
CA ALA A 134 1.47 13.32 -18.16
C ALA A 134 2.01 14.70 -18.62
N ASP A 135 3.20 15.09 -18.16
CA ASP A 135 3.88 16.33 -18.57
C ASP A 135 4.34 16.29 -20.04
N SER A 136 4.55 15.10 -20.60
CA SER A 136 5.07 14.90 -21.95
C SER A 136 4.02 14.90 -23.07
N VAL A 137 2.73 14.86 -22.71
CA VAL A 137 1.59 14.76 -23.62
C VAL A 137 0.81 16.08 -23.64
N THR A 138 0.44 16.54 -24.83
CA THR A 138 -0.21 17.84 -25.01
C THR A 138 -1.59 17.93 -24.34
N ARG A 139 -2.37 16.85 -24.37
CA ARG A 139 -3.66 16.71 -23.68
C ARG A 139 -3.94 15.28 -23.26
N MET A 140 -4.25 15.09 -21.98
CA MET A 140 -4.94 13.90 -21.50
C MET A 140 -6.44 14.05 -21.72
N TYR A 141 -7.12 12.95 -22.03
CA TYR A 141 -8.57 12.93 -22.25
C TYR A 141 -9.37 13.37 -21.01
N ASP A 142 -8.83 13.12 -19.82
CA ASP A 142 -9.45 13.52 -18.55
C ASP A 142 -8.42 14.23 -17.65
N PRO A 143 -8.38 15.57 -17.65
CA PRO A 143 -7.46 16.34 -16.80
C PRO A 143 -7.81 16.24 -15.30
N GLN A 144 -9.05 15.86 -14.94
CA GLN A 144 -9.43 15.67 -13.54
C GLN A 144 -8.80 14.40 -12.96
N LEU A 145 -8.53 13.41 -13.82
CA LEU A 145 -7.89 12.15 -13.44
C LEU A 145 -6.51 12.38 -12.79
N GLN A 146 -5.69 13.27 -13.36
CA GLN A 146 -4.38 13.58 -12.79
C GLN A 146 -4.49 14.21 -11.39
N THR A 147 -5.43 15.14 -11.24
CA THR A 147 -5.70 15.80 -9.96
C THR A 147 -6.17 14.78 -8.92
N GLU A 148 -7.08 13.86 -9.29
CA GLU A 148 -7.52 12.79 -8.41
C GLU A 148 -6.38 11.85 -8.01
N MET A 149 -5.51 11.50 -8.96
CA MET A 149 -4.34 10.65 -8.71
C MET A 149 -3.32 11.32 -7.77
N ASP A 150 -3.01 12.60 -7.96
CA ASP A 150 -2.10 13.33 -7.09
C ASP A 150 -2.67 13.50 -5.68
N LEU A 151 -3.97 13.79 -5.55
CA LEU A 151 -4.65 13.87 -4.24
C LEU A 151 -4.64 12.51 -3.52
N LEU A 152 -4.92 11.42 -4.24
CA LEU A 152 -4.87 10.07 -3.67
C LEU A 152 -3.45 9.66 -3.29
N HIS A 153 -2.45 10.01 -4.10
CA HIS A 153 -1.05 9.74 -3.79
C HIS A 153 -0.62 10.50 -2.54
N GLN A 154 -0.91 11.80 -2.43
CA GLN A 154 -0.63 12.60 -1.24
C GLN A 154 -1.31 12.04 0.01
N LEU A 155 -2.59 11.67 -0.10
CA LEU A 155 -3.33 11.06 0.99
C LEU A 155 -2.69 9.74 1.43
N LEU A 156 -2.31 8.90 0.48
CA LEU A 156 -1.68 7.60 0.74
C LEU A 156 -0.32 7.76 1.43
N THR A 157 0.52 8.69 0.96
CA THR A 157 1.81 9.02 1.58
C THR A 157 1.65 9.57 3.00
N LEU A 158 0.65 10.41 3.23
CA LEU A 158 0.36 10.94 4.56
C LEU A 158 -0.07 9.81 5.51
N GLN A 159 -0.99 8.95 5.07
CA GLN A 159 -1.56 7.89 5.91
C GLN A 159 -0.61 6.70 6.11
N SER A 160 0.40 6.52 5.24
CA SER A 160 1.45 5.51 5.41
C SER A 160 2.56 5.94 6.37
N SER A 161 2.56 7.20 6.83
CA SER A 161 3.56 7.69 7.79
C SER A 161 3.48 6.94 9.12
N GLU A 162 4.64 6.70 9.74
CA GLU A 162 4.72 6.02 11.04
C GLU A 162 4.02 6.81 12.18
N GLU A 163 3.93 8.13 12.02
CA GLU A 163 3.28 9.07 12.96
C GLU A 163 1.82 9.36 12.61
N PHE A 164 1.28 8.74 11.54
CA PHE A 164 -0.12 8.94 11.18
C PHE A 164 -1.03 8.43 12.30
N ASP A 165 -1.92 9.32 12.79
CA ASP A 165 -2.92 8.99 13.79
C ASP A 165 -4.11 8.28 13.13
N PHE A 166 -4.14 6.96 13.26
CA PHE A 166 -5.25 6.13 12.79
C PHE A 166 -6.36 5.96 13.83
N GLY A 167 -6.35 6.74 14.91
CA GLY A 167 -7.44 6.83 15.89
C GLY A 167 -8.77 7.20 15.24
N ASP A 168 -8.77 8.05 14.21
CA ASP A 168 -9.98 8.52 13.53
C ASP A 168 -10.48 7.59 12.42
N LEU A 169 -9.68 6.62 11.99
CA LEU A 169 -10.12 5.56 11.05
C LEU A 169 -11.29 4.74 11.64
N ARG A 170 -11.53 4.84 12.96
CA ARG A 170 -12.68 4.27 13.69
C ARG A 170 -14.04 4.64 13.09
N SER A 171 -14.15 5.77 12.39
CA SER A 171 -15.42 6.35 11.92
C SER A 171 -15.81 6.04 10.47
N SER A 172 -14.91 5.45 9.66
CA SER A 172 -15.22 5.20 8.25
C SER A 172 -16.17 3.99 8.11
N GLN A 173 -17.40 4.24 7.66
CA GLN A 173 -18.54 3.30 7.57
C GLN A 173 -18.34 2.07 6.65
N HIS A 174 -17.12 1.81 6.17
CA HIS A 174 -16.87 0.88 5.06
C HIS A 174 -15.91 -0.27 5.35
N THR A 175 -15.39 -0.41 6.57
CA THR A 175 -14.58 -1.58 6.92
C THR A 175 -15.46 -2.63 7.59
N LEU A 176 -15.69 -3.77 6.92
CA LEU A 176 -16.31 -4.97 7.51
C LEU A 176 -15.62 -5.41 8.81
N TYR A 177 -14.37 -4.99 9.01
CA TYR A 177 -13.58 -5.12 10.23
C TYR A 177 -14.21 -4.42 11.44
N THR A 178 -14.91 -3.30 11.24
CA THR A 178 -15.56 -2.52 12.31
C THR A 178 -16.64 -3.31 13.05
N TYR A 179 -17.34 -4.21 12.36
CA TYR A 179 -18.39 -5.07 12.95
C TYR A 179 -17.86 -6.36 13.57
N ARG A 180 -16.58 -6.67 13.34
CA ARG A 180 -15.93 -7.91 13.78
C ARG A 180 -15.19 -7.74 15.11
N ILE A 181 -15.01 -6.52 15.59
CA ILE A 181 -14.35 -6.20 16.86
C ILE A 181 -15.41 -6.10 17.95
N MET A 182 -15.19 -6.76 19.09
CA MET A 182 -16.10 -6.67 20.24
C MET A 182 -16.08 -5.25 20.83
N LEU A 183 -17.17 -4.85 21.50
CA LEU A 183 -17.32 -3.51 22.10
C LEU A 183 -16.17 -3.15 23.06
N CYS A 184 -15.50 -4.13 23.68
CA CYS A 184 -14.37 -3.92 24.58
C CYS A 184 -13.04 -3.63 23.87
N ASP A 185 -12.96 -3.82 22.55
CA ASP A 185 -11.72 -3.78 21.77
C ASP A 185 -11.67 -2.60 20.78
N TYR A 186 -12.59 -1.65 20.90
CA TYR A 186 -12.68 -0.47 20.02
C TYR A 186 -11.40 0.38 19.97
N SER A 187 -10.59 0.37 21.03
CA SER A 187 -9.30 1.08 21.05
C SER A 187 -8.32 0.58 19.97
N PHE A 188 -8.46 -0.68 19.52
CA PHE A 188 -7.60 -1.30 18.51
C PHE A 188 -8.17 -1.23 17.08
N GLN A 189 -9.39 -0.71 16.91
CA GLN A 189 -10.06 -0.68 15.60
C GLN A 189 -9.25 0.10 14.56
N GLY A 190 -8.63 1.22 14.96
CA GLY A 190 -7.77 2.01 14.07
C GLY A 190 -6.60 1.20 13.52
N LEU A 191 -5.88 0.48 14.40
CA LEU A 191 -4.75 -0.38 14.04
C LEU A 191 -5.16 -1.47 13.05
N VAL A 192 -6.27 -2.16 13.33
CA VAL A 192 -6.78 -3.25 12.48
C VAL A 192 -7.26 -2.73 11.12
N SER A 193 -7.80 -1.51 11.08
CA SER A 193 -8.38 -0.92 9.87
C SER A 193 -7.35 -0.18 9.01
N LEU A 194 -6.16 0.11 9.56
CA LEU A 194 -5.10 0.84 8.88
C LEU A 194 -4.71 0.17 7.56
N LEU A 195 -4.26 -1.09 7.62
CA LEU A 195 -3.76 -1.77 6.44
C LEU A 195 -4.84 -1.99 5.35
N PRO A 196 -6.06 -2.48 5.67
CA PRO A 196 -7.15 -2.54 4.69
C PRO A 196 -7.47 -1.19 4.04
N ASN A 197 -7.46 -0.11 4.82
CA ASN A 197 -7.73 1.23 4.29
C ASN A 197 -6.65 1.67 3.29
N LEU A 198 -5.39 1.50 3.66
CA LEU A 198 -4.25 1.87 2.82
C LEU A 198 -4.17 1.03 1.53
N LEU A 199 -4.39 -0.27 1.63
CA LEU A 199 -4.43 -1.18 0.47
C LEU A 199 -5.54 -0.79 -0.51
N ARG A 200 -6.71 -0.39 -0.01
CA ARG A 200 -7.81 0.11 -0.83
C ARG A 200 -7.45 1.42 -1.55
N LEU A 201 -6.78 2.35 -0.87
CA LEU A 201 -6.31 3.59 -1.49
C LEU A 201 -5.27 3.32 -2.58
N ALA A 202 -4.28 2.46 -2.31
CA ALA A 202 -3.26 2.05 -3.28
C ALA A 202 -3.88 1.36 -4.50
N ALA A 203 -4.81 0.43 -4.29
CA ALA A 203 -5.52 -0.25 -5.37
C ALA A 203 -6.33 0.73 -6.23
N ARG A 204 -6.99 1.73 -5.61
CA ARG A 204 -7.70 2.79 -6.33
C ARG A 204 -6.75 3.61 -7.19
N LEU A 205 -5.58 4.00 -6.67
CA LEU A 205 -4.58 4.74 -7.42
C LEU A 205 -4.11 3.96 -8.66
N CYS A 206 -3.77 2.67 -8.49
CA CYS A 206 -3.42 1.80 -9.61
C CYS A 206 -4.56 1.74 -10.65
N HIS A 207 -5.81 1.61 -10.20
CA HIS A 207 -6.96 1.59 -11.10
C HIS A 207 -7.08 2.88 -11.94
N LEU A 208 -6.83 4.05 -11.36
CA LEU A 208 -6.84 5.32 -12.11
C LEU A 208 -5.76 5.36 -13.20
N VAL A 209 -4.55 4.86 -12.92
CA VAL A 209 -3.50 4.71 -13.95
C VAL A 209 -3.99 3.85 -15.12
N THR A 210 -4.73 2.76 -14.86
CA THR A 210 -5.27 1.91 -15.93
C THR A 210 -6.30 2.61 -16.82
N ARG A 211 -6.95 3.67 -16.30
CA ARG A 211 -7.96 4.47 -17.00
C ARG A 211 -7.38 5.61 -17.84
N MET A 212 -6.10 5.97 -17.66
CA MET A 212 -5.45 7.03 -18.44
C MET A 212 -5.57 6.80 -19.96
N THR A 213 -5.87 7.85 -20.71
CA THR A 213 -5.99 7.83 -22.18
C THR A 213 -5.43 9.12 -22.78
N VAL A 214 -4.78 8.99 -23.94
CA VAL A 214 -4.18 10.10 -24.69
C VAL A 214 -5.18 10.57 -25.75
N GLU A 215 -5.43 11.88 -25.86
CA GLU A 215 -6.14 12.44 -27.00
C GLU A 215 -5.27 12.37 -28.26
N LYS A 216 -5.89 12.28 -29.45
CA LYS A 216 -5.12 12.31 -30.71
C LYS A 216 -4.29 13.62 -30.75
N GLU A 217 -2.97 13.48 -30.82
CA GLU A 217 -2.03 14.56 -31.15
C GLU A 217 -2.15 14.99 -32.61
#